data_AF-A5C3V2-F1
#
_entry.id   AF-A5C3V2-F1
#
_cell.length_a   1.000
_cell.length_b   1.000
_cell.length_c   1.000
_cell.angle_alpha   90.00
_cell.angle_beta   90.00
_cell.angle_gamma   90.00
#
_symmetry.space_group_name_H-M   'P 1'
#
loop_
_entity.id
_entity.type
_entity.pdbx_description
1 polymer ?
#
loop_
_entity_poly.entity_id
_entity_poly.type
_entity_poly.pdbx_seq_one_letter_code
_entity_poly.pdbx_strand_id
1 'polypeptide(L)'
;MKNGNVFWSFVRNLLKTPNKEQIECHLPKPILLDTGEMKDPYDWAPSILPVQILRIGQLVILSVPGEFTTMAGRRLRDAVKSVLYAGGSDLDSNVHIVIAGLANTYSQYVTTFEEYQVQRYEGASTLYGPHTLSAYIQEFEKLAMAIVRDEQVAPGPQPPDLLQRQISLLPPVILDITPPGVNFGDIKTDVPPRAIFRKRDIVTVTFWSASPRNDLMTEGTFALVEILHNQERWVPAYDDDDFCLRFKWARSSKLSPLSHATIEWRVPESAVLGVYRMTHFGASKNIFGSIRHFTGSSSAFIVA
;
A
#
# COMPACT_ATOMS: atom_id res chain seq x y z
N MET A 1 1.81 -26.33 -2.92
CA MET A 1 1.39 -27.65 -2.38
C MET A 1 0.29 -28.15 -3.29
N LYS A 2 0.45 -29.29 -3.98
CA LYS A 2 -0.56 -29.78 -4.95
C LYS A 2 -1.70 -30.59 -4.32
N ASN A 3 -1.54 -30.99 -3.05
CA ASN A 3 -2.55 -31.73 -2.29
C ASN A 3 -2.91 -30.92 -1.03
N GLY A 4 -4.19 -30.70 -0.78
CA GLY A 4 -4.68 -30.06 0.45
C GLY A 4 -4.46 -30.95 1.68
N ASN A 5 -4.34 -30.34 2.86
CA ASN A 5 -4.23 -31.06 4.14
C ASN A 5 -5.61 -31.12 4.82
N VAL A 6 -5.93 -32.27 5.42
CA VAL A 6 -7.18 -32.54 6.17
C VAL A 6 -7.53 -31.44 7.18
N PHE A 7 -6.55 -30.93 7.94
CA PHE A 7 -6.78 -29.87 8.92
C PHE A 7 -7.29 -28.58 8.26
N TRP A 8 -6.62 -28.12 7.21
CA TRP A 8 -7.00 -26.90 6.51
C TRP A 8 -8.29 -27.06 5.70
N SER A 9 -8.57 -28.27 5.21
CA SER A 9 -9.87 -28.60 4.61
C SER A 9 -11.01 -28.46 5.63
N PHE A 10 -10.81 -28.89 6.88
CA PHE A 10 -11.81 -28.73 7.94
C PHE A 10 -12.04 -27.25 8.29
N VAL A 11 -10.95 -26.49 8.50
CA VAL A 11 -11.03 -25.05 8.82
C VAL A 11 -11.72 -24.26 7.69
N ARG A 12 -11.37 -24.55 6.42
CA ARG A 12 -12.05 -23.98 5.25
C ARG A 12 -13.55 -24.29 5.26
N ASN A 13 -13.90 -25.55 5.48
CA ASN A 13 -15.29 -26.00 5.38
C ASN A 13 -16.19 -25.38 6.46
N LEU A 14 -15.63 -24.91 7.58
CA LEU A 14 -16.34 -24.12 8.60
C LEU A 14 -16.77 -22.74 8.07
N LEU A 15 -16.02 -22.18 7.10
CA LEU A 15 -16.35 -20.91 6.44
C LEU A 15 -17.27 -21.15 5.23
N LYS A 16 -16.79 -21.93 4.24
CA LYS A 16 -17.53 -22.29 3.03
C LYS A 16 -16.87 -23.52 2.39
N THR A 17 -17.66 -24.58 2.16
CA THR A 17 -17.19 -25.78 1.46
C THR A 17 -17.33 -25.56 -0.05
N PRO A 18 -16.24 -25.62 -0.84
CA PRO A 18 -16.33 -25.46 -2.29
C PRO A 18 -17.17 -26.57 -2.91
N ASN A 19 -18.05 -26.20 -3.84
CA ASN A 19 -18.86 -27.17 -4.56
C ASN A 19 -18.01 -27.95 -5.60
N LYS A 20 -18.59 -28.98 -6.21
CA LYS A 20 -17.89 -29.84 -7.19
C LYS A 20 -17.44 -29.06 -8.43
N GLU A 21 -18.28 -28.18 -8.95
CA GLU A 21 -17.99 -27.33 -10.12
C GLU A 21 -16.82 -26.38 -9.84
N GLN A 22 -16.79 -25.73 -8.68
CA GLN A 22 -15.66 -24.90 -8.25
C GLN A 22 -14.36 -25.69 -8.20
N ILE A 23 -14.37 -26.86 -7.57
CA ILE A 23 -13.19 -27.72 -7.48
C ILE A 23 -12.69 -28.10 -8.88
N GLU A 24 -13.59 -28.56 -9.75
CA GLU A 24 -13.25 -28.99 -11.11
C GLU A 24 -12.69 -27.83 -11.96
N CYS A 25 -13.35 -26.66 -11.94
CA CYS A 25 -12.90 -25.46 -12.65
C CYS A 25 -11.52 -24.96 -12.17
N HIS A 26 -11.18 -25.19 -10.91
CA HIS A 26 -9.94 -24.70 -10.32
C HIS A 26 -8.77 -25.68 -10.41
N LEU A 27 -8.98 -26.94 -10.83
CA LEU A 27 -7.91 -27.92 -10.90
C LEU A 27 -6.67 -27.38 -11.66
N PRO A 28 -5.45 -27.64 -11.16
CA PRO A 28 -5.10 -28.52 -10.03
C PRO A 28 -5.01 -27.79 -8.67
N LYS A 29 -5.60 -26.59 -8.52
CA LYS A 29 -5.54 -25.81 -7.27
C LYS A 29 -6.34 -26.49 -6.15
N PRO A 30 -5.70 -26.83 -5.02
CA PRO A 30 -6.44 -27.17 -3.81
C PRO A 30 -7.00 -25.89 -3.17
N ILE A 31 -8.28 -25.62 -3.39
CA ILE A 31 -8.96 -24.41 -2.88
C ILE A 31 -8.84 -24.34 -1.35
N LEU A 32 -8.16 -23.30 -0.83
CA LEU A 32 -8.09 -23.02 0.61
C LEU A 32 -9.23 -22.11 1.07
N LEU A 33 -9.56 -21.09 0.29
CA LEU A 33 -10.69 -20.19 0.50
C LEU A 33 -11.48 -20.12 -0.80
N ASP A 34 -12.78 -20.41 -0.75
CA ASP A 34 -13.66 -20.32 -1.91
C ASP A 34 -14.28 -18.92 -2.01
N THR A 35 -13.46 -17.93 -2.33
CA THR A 35 -13.92 -16.55 -2.42
C THR A 35 -14.94 -16.32 -3.54
N GLY A 36 -15.05 -17.27 -4.50
CA GLY A 36 -16.07 -17.24 -5.53
C GLY A 36 -17.48 -17.47 -4.99
N GLU A 37 -17.61 -18.33 -3.97
CA GLU A 37 -18.88 -18.66 -3.32
C GLU A 37 -19.10 -18.00 -1.94
N MET A 38 -18.12 -17.27 -1.43
CA MET A 38 -18.24 -16.49 -0.19
C MET A 38 -18.88 -15.13 -0.49
N LYS A 39 -20.20 -15.04 -0.28
CA LYS A 39 -21.02 -13.85 -0.60
C LYS A 39 -21.56 -13.10 0.62
N ASP A 40 -21.39 -13.67 1.82
CA ASP A 40 -21.87 -13.07 3.07
C ASP A 40 -20.70 -12.48 3.87
N PRO A 41 -20.81 -11.25 4.39
CA PRO A 41 -21.92 -10.29 4.18
C PRO A 41 -21.94 -9.64 2.77
N TYR A 42 -20.87 -9.77 2.00
CA TYR A 42 -20.72 -9.34 0.61
C TYR A 42 -19.65 -10.20 -0.06
N ASP A 43 -19.48 -10.09 -1.39
CA ASP A 43 -18.45 -10.82 -2.15
C ASP A 43 -17.04 -10.61 -1.56
N TRP A 44 -16.34 -11.71 -1.27
CA TRP A 44 -14.99 -11.67 -0.68
C TRP A 44 -13.87 -11.42 -1.71
N ALA A 45 -14.18 -11.53 -3.00
CA ALA A 45 -13.30 -11.20 -4.11
C ALA A 45 -14.09 -10.45 -5.20
N PRO A 46 -13.46 -9.53 -5.96
CA PRO A 46 -14.15 -8.77 -6.99
C PRO A 46 -14.63 -9.69 -8.12
N SER A 47 -15.90 -9.55 -8.50
CA SER A 47 -16.52 -10.25 -9.63
C SER A 47 -16.60 -9.39 -10.90
N ILE A 48 -16.42 -8.07 -10.76
CA ILE A 48 -16.39 -7.08 -11.84
C ILE A 48 -15.04 -6.40 -11.82
N LEU A 49 -14.32 -6.47 -12.95
CA LEU A 49 -12.96 -5.95 -13.07
C LEU A 49 -12.85 -4.94 -14.22
N PRO A 50 -12.26 -3.75 -13.97
CA PRO A 50 -11.93 -2.78 -15.00
C PRO A 50 -10.68 -3.23 -15.78
N VAL A 51 -10.81 -3.35 -17.10
CA VAL A 51 -9.68 -3.49 -18.03
C VAL A 51 -9.65 -2.27 -18.94
N GLN A 52 -8.46 -1.72 -19.18
CA GLN A 52 -8.32 -0.46 -19.88
C GLN A 52 -7.02 -0.41 -20.67
N ILE A 53 -7.09 0.17 -21.86
CA ILE A 53 -5.93 0.55 -22.67
C ILE A 53 -5.92 2.07 -22.82
N LEU A 54 -4.78 2.69 -22.53
CA LEU A 54 -4.54 4.11 -22.83
C LEU A 54 -3.52 4.20 -23.96
N ARG A 55 -3.81 5.01 -24.98
CA ARG A 55 -2.90 5.27 -26.10
C ARG A 55 -2.51 6.75 -26.12
N ILE A 56 -1.21 7.02 -26.11
CA ILE A 56 -0.62 8.36 -26.21
C ILE A 56 0.43 8.31 -27.32
N GLY A 57 0.06 8.72 -28.54
CA GLY A 57 0.92 8.55 -29.71
C GLY A 57 1.29 7.08 -29.94
N GLN A 58 2.59 6.77 -29.85
CA GLN A 58 3.15 5.42 -29.96
C GLN A 58 3.24 4.66 -28.62
N LEU A 59 2.95 5.30 -27.48
CA LEU A 59 2.90 4.66 -26.18
C LEU A 59 1.51 4.04 -25.95
N VAL A 60 1.48 2.75 -25.60
CA VAL A 60 0.28 2.02 -25.23
C VAL A 60 0.45 1.45 -23.83
N ILE A 61 -0.43 1.85 -22.92
CA ILE A 61 -0.42 1.44 -21.52
C ILE A 61 -1.57 0.46 -21.30
N LEU A 62 -1.25 -0.77 -20.91
CA LEU A 62 -2.23 -1.78 -20.54
C LEU A 62 -2.42 -1.75 -19.02
N SER A 63 -3.53 -1.18 -18.57
CA SER A 63 -3.87 -1.06 -17.15
C SER A 63 -4.54 -2.34 -16.67
N VAL A 64 -3.79 -3.18 -15.95
CA VAL A 64 -4.27 -4.49 -15.48
C VAL A 64 -4.59 -4.46 -13.98
N PRO A 65 -5.76 -4.95 -13.56
CA PRO A 65 -6.21 -4.87 -12.17
C PRO A 65 -5.65 -6.02 -11.30
N GLY A 66 -4.35 -6.29 -11.41
CA GLY A 66 -3.70 -7.37 -10.66
C GLY A 66 -2.19 -7.47 -10.91
N GLU A 67 -1.60 -8.54 -10.40
CA GLU A 67 -0.17 -8.82 -10.45
C GLU A 67 0.15 -9.88 -11.49
N PHE A 68 0.53 -9.43 -12.69
CA PHE A 68 0.90 -10.35 -13.77
C PHE A 68 2.32 -10.87 -13.57
N THR A 69 2.50 -12.19 -13.70
CA THR A 69 3.85 -12.77 -13.79
C THR A 69 4.57 -12.29 -15.06
N THR A 70 5.88 -12.50 -15.08
CA THR A 70 6.73 -12.16 -16.22
C THR A 70 6.17 -12.70 -17.55
N MET A 71 5.81 -13.98 -17.62
CA MET A 71 5.31 -14.57 -18.87
C MET A 71 3.85 -14.20 -19.15
N ALA A 72 3.02 -14.01 -18.12
CA ALA A 72 1.67 -13.48 -18.30
C ALA A 72 1.69 -12.09 -18.95
N GLY A 73 2.51 -11.17 -18.43
CA GLY A 73 2.67 -9.83 -18.98
C GLY A 73 3.26 -9.83 -20.39
N ARG A 74 4.24 -10.70 -20.68
CA ARG A 74 4.79 -10.85 -22.04
C ARG A 74 3.72 -11.29 -23.04
N ARG A 75 2.98 -12.36 -22.74
CA ARG A 75 1.92 -12.89 -23.62
C ARG A 75 0.83 -11.85 -23.88
N LEU A 76 0.43 -11.10 -22.85
CA LEU A 76 -0.56 -10.03 -23.00
C LEU A 76 -0.04 -8.90 -23.92
N ARG A 77 1.20 -8.43 -23.71
CA ARG A 77 1.80 -7.41 -24.58
C ARG A 77 1.90 -7.89 -26.02
N ASP A 78 2.34 -9.12 -26.24
CA ASP A 78 2.52 -9.67 -27.59
C ASP A 78 1.18 -9.84 -28.33
N ALA A 79 0.13 -10.27 -27.61
CA ALA A 79 -1.23 -10.37 -28.15
C ALA A 79 -1.77 -9.00 -28.59
N VAL A 80 -1.71 -8.00 -27.71
CA VAL A 80 -2.15 -6.64 -28.04
C VAL A 80 -1.30 -6.05 -29.17
N LYS A 81 0.02 -6.25 -29.15
CA LYS A 81 0.93 -5.82 -30.22
C LYS A 81 0.53 -6.38 -31.58
N SER A 82 0.16 -7.66 -31.62
CA SER A 82 -0.26 -8.34 -32.84
C SER A 82 -1.54 -7.71 -33.41
N VAL A 83 -2.52 -7.40 -32.55
CA VAL A 83 -3.76 -6.72 -32.95
C VAL A 83 -3.48 -5.32 -33.53
N LEU A 84 -2.64 -4.53 -32.85
CA LEU A 84 -2.32 -3.17 -33.27
C LEU A 84 -1.58 -3.14 -34.62
N TYR A 85 -0.67 -4.09 -34.88
CA TYR A 85 0.02 -4.17 -36.17
C TYR A 85 -0.84 -4.71 -37.31
N ALA A 86 -1.69 -5.71 -37.05
CA ALA A 86 -2.60 -6.25 -38.07
C ALA A 86 -3.65 -5.22 -38.51
N GLY A 87 -3.97 -4.27 -37.63
CA GLY A 87 -4.95 -3.21 -37.86
C GLY A 87 -4.59 -2.17 -38.90
N GLY A 88 -3.35 -2.12 -39.39
CA GLY A 88 -2.92 -1.16 -40.41
C GLY A 88 -3.04 0.31 -40.00
N SER A 89 -3.30 0.59 -38.71
CA SER A 89 -3.35 1.94 -38.17
C SER A 89 -2.02 2.65 -38.41
N ASP A 90 -2.04 3.98 -38.56
CA ASP A 90 -0.86 4.87 -38.57
C ASP A 90 0.05 4.77 -37.32
N LEU A 91 -0.17 3.75 -36.47
CA LEU A 91 0.79 3.23 -35.53
C LEU A 91 2.00 2.73 -36.32
N ASP A 92 2.98 3.63 -36.47
CA ASP A 92 4.36 3.31 -36.82
C ASP A 92 4.77 1.97 -36.21
N SER A 93 5.63 1.23 -36.91
CA SER A 93 6.19 -0.06 -36.47
C SER A 93 6.89 -0.02 -35.10
N ASN A 94 6.96 1.15 -34.45
CA ASN A 94 7.63 1.43 -33.19
C ASN A 94 6.68 1.64 -31.97
N VAL A 95 5.53 0.97 -31.92
CA VAL A 95 4.63 1.02 -30.76
C VAL A 95 5.32 0.47 -29.49
N HIS A 96 5.30 1.25 -28.41
CA HIS A 96 5.85 0.86 -27.12
C HIS A 96 4.71 0.45 -26.17
N ILE A 97 4.62 -0.84 -25.85
CA ILE A 97 3.56 -1.38 -25.00
C ILE A 97 4.11 -1.67 -23.60
N VAL A 98 3.48 -1.07 -22.59
CA VAL A 98 3.82 -1.26 -21.17
C VAL A 98 2.65 -1.86 -20.39
N ILE A 99 2.96 -2.62 -19.35
CA ILE A 99 1.98 -3.10 -18.38
C ILE A 99 2.00 -2.16 -17.18
N ALA A 100 0.86 -1.54 -16.88
CA ALA A 100 0.62 -0.85 -15.62
C ALA A 100 -0.17 -1.80 -14.71
N GLY A 101 0.56 -2.53 -13.86
CA GLY A 101 -0.03 -3.42 -12.86
C GLY A 101 -0.67 -2.67 -11.70
N LEU A 102 -1.51 -3.38 -10.93
CA LEU A 102 -2.24 -2.82 -9.78
C LEU A 102 -3.07 -1.56 -10.12
N ALA A 103 -3.61 -1.50 -11.35
CA ALA A 103 -4.35 -0.35 -11.85
C ALA A 103 -5.86 -0.51 -11.62
N ASN A 104 -6.53 0.58 -11.22
CA ASN A 104 -7.98 0.71 -11.03
C ASN A 104 -8.59 -0.12 -9.87
N THR A 105 -8.28 -1.42 -9.79
CA THR A 105 -8.66 -2.31 -8.68
C THR A 105 -7.61 -3.42 -8.52
N TYR A 106 -7.86 -4.36 -7.60
CA TYR A 106 -6.93 -5.44 -7.29
C TYR A 106 -7.63 -6.80 -7.25
N SER A 107 -7.18 -7.72 -8.12
CA SER A 107 -7.67 -9.09 -8.26
C SER A 107 -6.60 -10.15 -8.03
N GLN A 108 -5.63 -9.86 -7.14
CA GLN A 108 -4.49 -10.74 -6.85
C GLN A 108 -3.62 -11.00 -8.10
N TYR A 109 -3.09 -12.22 -8.22
CA TYR A 109 -2.11 -12.60 -9.24
C TYR A 109 -2.75 -13.09 -10.53
N VAL A 110 -1.99 -12.99 -11.62
CA VAL A 110 -2.32 -13.61 -12.91
C VAL A 110 -1.09 -14.36 -13.41
N THR A 111 -1.17 -15.68 -13.39
CA THR A 111 -0.15 -16.56 -13.96
C THR A 111 -0.52 -17.04 -15.36
N THR A 112 0.46 -17.53 -16.11
CA THR A 112 0.12 -18.37 -17.27
C THR A 112 -0.54 -19.68 -16.84
N PHE A 113 -1.15 -20.39 -17.78
CA PHE A 113 -1.74 -21.71 -17.52
C PHE A 113 -0.69 -22.69 -16.97
N GLU A 114 0.52 -22.68 -17.55
CA GLU A 114 1.63 -23.57 -17.21
C GLU A 114 2.17 -23.28 -15.81
N GLU A 115 2.34 -21.99 -15.48
CA GLU A 115 2.70 -21.54 -14.14
C GLU A 115 1.61 -21.91 -13.11
N TYR A 116 0.33 -21.77 -13.49
CA TYR A 116 -0.80 -22.18 -12.66
C TYR A 116 -0.75 -23.67 -12.31
N GLN A 117 -0.35 -24.55 -13.23
CA GLN A 117 -0.26 -26.00 -12.97
C GLN A 117 0.71 -26.36 -11.85
N VAL A 118 1.69 -25.49 -11.55
CA VAL A 118 2.67 -25.72 -10.49
C VAL A 118 2.10 -25.42 -9.11
N GLN A 119 1.15 -24.48 -9.01
CA GLN A 119 0.54 -24.02 -7.76
C GLN A 119 1.59 -23.57 -6.71
N ARG A 120 2.48 -22.68 -7.16
CA ARG A 120 3.24 -21.77 -6.27
C ARG A 120 2.31 -20.66 -5.75
N TYR A 121 2.86 -19.66 -5.07
CA TYR A 121 2.09 -18.57 -4.46
C TYR A 121 1.21 -17.85 -5.49
N GLU A 122 1.76 -17.51 -6.64
CA GLU A 122 1.10 -16.75 -7.70
C GLU A 122 0.00 -17.59 -8.37
N GLY A 123 0.27 -18.88 -8.61
CA GLY A 123 -0.72 -19.80 -9.18
C GLY A 123 -1.87 -20.08 -8.22
N ALA A 124 -1.57 -20.21 -6.92
CA ALA A 124 -2.58 -20.32 -5.86
C ALA A 124 -3.41 -19.05 -5.72
N SER A 125 -2.80 -17.88 -5.94
CA SER A 125 -3.44 -16.56 -5.86
C SER A 125 -4.07 -16.09 -7.18
N THR A 126 -4.03 -16.90 -8.25
CA THR A 126 -4.73 -16.62 -9.51
C THR A 126 -6.23 -16.92 -9.36
N LEU A 127 -7.01 -15.89 -9.02
CA LEU A 127 -8.36 -16.04 -8.45
C LEU A 127 -9.38 -16.73 -9.35
N TYR A 128 -9.34 -16.54 -10.67
CA TYR A 128 -10.39 -16.99 -11.59
C TYR A 128 -10.02 -18.29 -12.32
N GLY A 129 -9.14 -19.08 -11.73
CA GLY A 129 -8.76 -20.40 -12.23
C GLY A 129 -7.65 -20.36 -13.31
N PRO A 130 -7.37 -21.52 -13.94
CA PRO A 130 -6.22 -21.71 -14.82
C PRO A 130 -6.25 -20.85 -16.10
N HIS A 131 -7.43 -20.37 -16.50
CA HIS A 131 -7.64 -19.59 -17.72
C HIS A 131 -7.74 -18.09 -17.49
N THR A 132 -7.40 -17.61 -16.28
CA THR A 132 -7.44 -16.17 -15.94
C THR A 132 -6.67 -15.32 -16.94
N LEU A 133 -5.42 -15.70 -17.29
CA LEU A 133 -4.64 -14.97 -18.28
C LEU A 133 -5.29 -14.98 -19.67
N SER A 134 -5.84 -16.12 -20.10
CA SER A 134 -6.51 -16.22 -21.39
C SER A 134 -7.73 -15.28 -21.48
N ALA A 135 -8.50 -15.17 -20.39
CA ALA A 135 -9.60 -14.22 -20.30
C ALA A 135 -9.11 -12.77 -20.40
N TYR A 136 -8.03 -12.41 -19.71
CA TYR A 136 -7.44 -11.08 -19.84
C TYR A 136 -6.96 -10.80 -21.26
N ILE A 137 -6.20 -11.71 -21.88
CA ILE A 137 -5.75 -11.55 -23.27
C ILE A 137 -6.94 -11.29 -24.19
N GLN A 138 -8.00 -12.09 -24.07
CA GLN A 138 -9.23 -11.92 -24.87
C GLN A 138 -9.84 -10.51 -24.71
N GLU A 139 -10.02 -10.02 -23.47
CA GLU A 139 -10.63 -8.71 -23.26
C GLU A 139 -9.73 -7.56 -23.72
N PHE A 140 -8.42 -7.66 -23.54
CA PHE A 140 -7.48 -6.66 -24.03
C PHE A 140 -7.35 -6.65 -25.56
N GLU A 141 -7.44 -7.81 -26.22
CA GLU A 141 -7.52 -7.86 -27.68
C GLU A 141 -8.78 -7.19 -28.20
N LYS A 142 -9.94 -7.36 -27.54
CA LYS A 142 -11.18 -6.64 -27.88
C LYS A 142 -11.01 -5.13 -27.78
N LEU A 143 -10.41 -4.64 -26.68
CA LEU A 143 -10.13 -3.22 -26.50
C LEU A 143 -9.15 -2.69 -27.56
N ALA A 144 -8.10 -3.45 -27.86
CA ALA A 144 -7.11 -3.09 -28.88
C ALA A 144 -7.74 -3.03 -30.28
N MET A 145 -8.61 -3.99 -30.62
CA MET A 145 -9.36 -3.98 -31.87
C MET A 145 -10.30 -2.77 -31.96
N ALA A 146 -10.98 -2.42 -30.87
CA ALA A 146 -11.84 -1.24 -30.84
C ALA A 146 -11.05 0.06 -31.05
N ILE A 147 -9.85 0.17 -30.47
CA ILE A 147 -8.94 1.31 -30.72
C ILE A 147 -8.51 1.37 -32.20
N VAL A 148 -8.19 0.23 -32.81
CA VAL A 148 -7.80 0.16 -34.23
C VAL A 148 -8.95 0.59 -35.15
N ARG A 149 -10.19 0.21 -34.80
CA ARG A 149 -11.38 0.47 -35.62
C ARG A 149 -12.07 1.78 -35.32
N ASP A 150 -11.58 2.54 -34.33
CA ASP A 150 -12.25 3.73 -33.80
C ASP A 150 -13.71 3.43 -33.36
N GLU A 151 -13.89 2.29 -32.68
CA GLU A 151 -15.18 1.80 -32.21
C GLU A 151 -15.38 2.06 -30.72
N GLN A 152 -16.62 2.36 -30.33
CA GLN A 152 -16.99 2.42 -28.92
C GLN A 152 -17.18 1.01 -28.34
N VAL A 153 -16.73 0.82 -27.10
CA VAL A 153 -16.95 -0.40 -26.33
C VAL A 153 -18.07 -0.20 -25.31
N ALA A 154 -18.86 -1.25 -25.07
CA ALA A 154 -19.87 -1.20 -24.02
C ALA A 154 -19.20 -0.96 -22.65
N PRO A 155 -19.81 -0.16 -21.75
CA PRO A 155 -19.20 0.20 -20.47
C PRO A 155 -19.05 -0.97 -19.48
N GLY A 156 -19.71 -2.10 -19.75
CA GLY A 156 -19.73 -3.24 -18.85
C GLY A 156 -20.62 -3.00 -17.60
N PRO A 157 -20.71 -4.01 -16.72
CA PRO A 157 -21.46 -3.89 -15.47
C PRO A 157 -20.73 -2.96 -14.49
N GLN A 158 -21.49 -2.22 -13.68
CA GLN A 158 -20.93 -1.37 -12.63
C GLN A 158 -20.55 -2.20 -11.40
N PRO A 159 -19.36 -1.99 -10.80
CA PRO A 159 -19.00 -2.65 -9.54
C PRO A 159 -19.92 -2.20 -8.39
N PRO A 160 -20.14 -3.04 -7.37
CA PRO A 160 -20.97 -2.67 -6.22
C PRO A 160 -20.31 -1.59 -5.35
N ASP A 161 -21.11 -0.67 -4.82
CA ASP A 161 -20.68 0.26 -3.76
C ASP A 161 -20.85 -0.39 -2.38
N LEU A 162 -19.73 -0.60 -1.68
CA LEU A 162 -19.69 -1.23 -0.36
C LEU A 162 -19.31 -0.26 0.77
N LEU A 163 -19.22 1.06 0.53
CA LEU A 163 -18.72 2.04 1.51
C LEU A 163 -19.52 2.01 2.83
N GLN A 164 -20.84 1.91 2.76
CA GLN A 164 -21.73 1.89 3.94
C GLN A 164 -21.85 0.50 4.61
N ARG A 165 -21.16 -0.52 4.08
CA ARG A 165 -21.26 -1.91 4.56
C ARG A 165 -19.96 -2.43 5.16
N GLN A 166 -18.92 -1.61 5.24
CA GLN A 166 -17.61 -2.01 5.75
C GLN A 166 -17.67 -2.38 7.23
N ILE A 167 -17.15 -3.55 7.57
CA ILE A 167 -17.01 -4.00 8.96
C ILE A 167 -15.58 -3.70 9.42
N SER A 168 -15.45 -2.90 10.48
CA SER A 168 -14.16 -2.64 11.13
C SER A 168 -14.10 -3.31 12.50
N LEU A 169 -13.13 -4.21 12.68
CA LEU A 169 -12.83 -4.84 13.97
C LEU A 169 -11.69 -4.15 14.72
N LEU A 170 -11.16 -3.05 14.17
CA LEU A 170 -10.11 -2.26 14.81
C LEU A 170 -10.75 -1.27 15.79
N PRO A 171 -10.50 -1.38 17.11
CA PRO A 171 -11.09 -0.46 18.09
C PRO A 171 -10.67 0.99 17.83
N PRO A 172 -11.54 1.98 18.07
CA PRO A 172 -11.20 3.39 17.96
C PRO A 172 -10.14 3.79 18.99
N VAL A 173 -9.48 4.93 18.77
CA VAL A 173 -8.71 5.57 19.85
C VAL A 173 -9.72 6.12 20.85
N ILE A 174 -9.66 5.64 22.10
CA ILE A 174 -10.59 6.04 23.15
C ILE A 174 -10.08 7.30 23.85
N LEU A 175 -8.83 7.25 24.32
CA LEU A 175 -8.21 8.28 25.14
C LEU A 175 -6.69 8.18 25.01
N ASP A 176 -6.02 9.32 25.00
CA ASP A 176 -4.58 9.46 25.24
C ASP A 176 -4.35 10.18 26.56
N ILE A 177 -3.35 9.75 27.32
CA ILE A 177 -2.90 10.43 28.53
C ILE A 177 -1.37 10.55 28.55
N THR A 178 -0.88 11.45 29.39
CA THR A 178 0.53 11.58 29.78
C THR A 178 0.70 11.26 31.27
N PRO A 179 1.93 11.02 31.74
CA PRO A 179 2.19 10.92 33.18
C PRO A 179 1.80 12.22 33.93
N PRO A 180 1.54 12.15 35.24
CA PRO A 180 1.26 13.34 36.04
C PRO A 180 2.38 14.39 35.91
N GLY A 181 1.99 15.65 35.65
CA GLY A 181 2.92 16.77 35.50
C GLY A 181 3.62 16.87 34.14
N VAL A 182 3.27 16.02 33.18
CA VAL A 182 3.83 15.99 31.83
C VAL A 182 2.75 16.35 30.82
N ASN A 183 3.09 17.16 29.82
CA ASN A 183 2.23 17.51 28.69
C ASN A 183 2.58 16.70 27.44
N PHE A 184 1.64 16.61 26.49
CA PHE A 184 1.94 16.08 25.17
C PHE A 184 2.96 16.99 24.46
N GLY A 185 3.97 16.39 23.85
CA GLY A 185 5.11 17.10 23.28
C GLY A 185 6.28 17.27 24.25
N ASP A 186 6.13 16.96 25.53
CA ASP A 186 7.27 17.00 26.46
C ASP A 186 8.27 15.89 26.15
N ILE A 187 9.56 16.17 26.38
CA ILE A 187 10.64 15.23 26.17
C ILE A 187 10.60 14.11 27.22
N LYS A 188 10.56 12.87 26.76
CA LYS A 188 10.76 11.66 27.59
C LYS A 188 12.24 11.26 27.65
N THR A 189 12.97 11.41 26.54
CA THR A 189 14.41 11.14 26.45
C THR A 189 15.02 12.08 25.43
N ASP A 190 15.91 12.95 25.89
CA ASP A 190 16.56 13.97 25.06
C ASP A 190 17.91 13.49 24.50
N VAL A 191 18.49 14.28 23.60
CA VAL A 191 19.90 14.17 23.24
C VAL A 191 20.80 14.46 24.46
N PRO A 192 22.02 13.89 24.52
CA PRO A 192 22.97 14.22 25.57
C PRO A 192 23.32 15.73 25.59
N PRO A 193 23.54 16.35 26.75
CA PRO A 193 23.95 17.75 26.82
C PRO A 193 25.23 18.00 26.03
N ARG A 194 25.22 19.03 25.16
CA ARG A 194 26.35 19.39 24.28
C ARG A 194 26.78 18.24 23.34
N ALA A 195 25.85 17.39 22.93
CA ALA A 195 26.13 16.33 21.97
C ALA A 195 26.64 16.89 20.63
N ILE A 196 27.68 16.25 20.12
CA ILE A 196 28.23 16.47 18.78
C ILE A 196 28.10 15.14 18.05
N PHE A 197 27.35 15.16 16.96
CA PHE A 197 27.14 14.02 16.07
C PHE A 197 27.91 14.24 14.78
N ARG A 198 28.31 13.15 14.16
CA ARG A 198 28.95 13.13 12.84
C ARG A 198 27.94 12.68 11.80
N LYS A 199 28.29 12.90 10.54
CA LYS A 199 27.60 12.27 9.42
C LYS A 199 27.54 10.75 9.63
N ARG A 200 26.40 10.16 9.32
CA ARG A 200 26.02 8.75 9.52
C ARG A 200 25.72 8.33 10.95
N ASP A 201 25.93 9.19 11.95
CA ASP A 201 25.45 8.92 13.30
C ASP A 201 23.92 8.91 13.32
N ILE A 202 23.36 8.27 14.36
CA ILE A 202 21.92 8.26 14.62
C ILE A 202 21.65 9.13 15.83
N VAL A 203 20.85 10.17 15.62
CA VAL A 203 20.32 11.02 16.68
C VAL A 203 18.92 10.52 17.02
N THR A 204 18.65 10.29 18.30
CA THR A 204 17.37 9.74 18.77
C THR A 204 16.80 10.62 19.86
N VAL A 205 15.55 11.05 19.71
CA VAL A 205 14.79 11.80 20.73
C VAL A 205 13.44 11.13 20.92
N THR A 206 12.95 11.06 22.16
CA THR A 206 11.63 10.52 22.45
C THR A 206 10.77 11.54 23.19
N PHE A 207 9.54 11.69 22.72
CA PHE A 207 8.52 12.60 23.23
C PHE A 207 7.36 11.82 23.84
N TRP A 208 6.76 12.36 24.89
CA TRP A 208 5.42 11.94 25.32
C TRP A 208 4.41 12.36 24.25
N SER A 209 3.64 11.40 23.76
CA SER A 209 2.84 11.58 22.54
C SER A 209 1.49 10.87 22.67
N ALA A 210 0.66 11.02 21.64
CA ALA A 210 -0.66 10.44 21.49
C ALA A 210 -0.71 9.53 20.26
N SER A 211 -1.82 8.81 20.07
CA SER A 211 -1.99 7.96 18.90
C SER A 211 -1.97 8.76 17.58
N PRO A 212 -1.15 8.39 16.58
CA PRO A 212 -1.15 9.03 15.26
C PRO A 212 -2.45 8.74 14.46
N ARG A 213 -3.35 7.94 15.01
CA ARG A 213 -4.68 7.71 14.44
C ARG A 213 -5.68 8.83 14.75
N ASN A 214 -5.35 9.77 15.64
CA ASN A 214 -6.22 10.91 15.93
C ASN A 214 -6.22 11.91 14.78
N ASP A 215 -5.08 12.11 14.13
CA ASP A 215 -4.91 12.93 12.94
C ASP A 215 -3.77 12.35 12.12
N LEU A 216 -4.01 12.14 10.81
CA LEU A 216 -3.02 11.58 9.89
C LEU A 216 -1.94 12.58 9.52
N MET A 217 -2.13 13.87 9.83
CA MET A 217 -1.24 14.95 9.43
C MET A 217 -0.99 14.97 7.91
N THR A 218 -2.04 14.71 7.11
CA THR A 218 -1.95 14.73 5.64
C THR A 218 -1.48 16.12 5.15
N GLU A 219 -0.49 16.16 4.25
CA GLU A 219 0.22 17.38 3.84
C GLU A 219 0.92 18.14 4.99
N GLY A 220 1.09 17.48 6.13
CA GLY A 220 1.86 17.92 7.29
C GLY A 220 2.96 16.92 7.62
N THR A 221 3.39 16.88 8.88
CA THR A 221 4.47 15.99 9.33
C THR A 221 4.34 15.66 10.81
N PHE A 222 4.74 14.46 11.22
CA PHE A 222 4.88 14.07 12.63
C PHE A 222 6.25 14.44 13.21
N ALA A 223 7.26 14.66 12.37
CA ALA A 223 8.64 14.83 12.80
C ALA A 223 9.43 15.73 11.84
N LEU A 224 10.08 16.75 12.40
CA LEU A 224 11.04 17.59 11.69
C LEU A 224 12.42 17.50 12.31
N VAL A 225 13.43 17.56 11.46
CA VAL A 225 14.78 18.00 11.82
C VAL A 225 14.93 19.42 11.32
N GLU A 226 15.19 20.34 12.24
CA GLU A 226 15.38 21.75 11.92
C GLU A 226 16.84 22.15 12.11
N ILE A 227 17.37 22.97 11.20
CA ILE A 227 18.69 23.61 11.32
C ILE A 227 18.52 25.05 11.80
N LEU A 228 19.42 25.50 12.68
CA LEU A 228 19.49 26.88 13.14
C LEU A 228 20.22 27.74 12.10
N HIS A 229 19.49 28.63 11.44
CA HIS A 229 20.01 29.61 10.47
C HIS A 229 20.20 30.97 11.16
N ASN A 230 21.33 31.64 10.89
CA ASN A 230 21.67 32.98 11.38
C ASN A 230 21.58 33.12 12.91
N GLN A 231 21.79 32.02 13.63
CA GLN A 231 21.75 31.94 15.09
C GLN A 231 20.39 32.30 15.74
N GLU A 232 19.34 32.57 14.96
CA GLU A 232 18.06 33.06 15.49
C GLU A 232 16.85 32.25 15.01
N ARG A 233 16.93 31.63 13.82
CA ARG A 233 15.76 31.02 13.17
C ARG A 233 15.96 29.53 12.91
N TRP A 234 15.04 28.72 13.42
CA TRP A 234 14.92 27.32 13.04
C TRP A 234 14.24 27.19 11.68
N VAL A 235 14.83 26.42 10.79
CA VAL A 235 14.32 26.15 9.44
C VAL A 235 14.24 24.63 9.24
N PRO A 236 13.14 24.08 8.72
CA PRO A 236 13.05 22.67 8.38
C PRO A 236 14.18 22.26 7.42
N ALA A 237 14.88 21.19 7.76
CA ALA A 237 15.94 20.60 6.94
C ALA A 237 15.57 19.20 6.45
N TYR A 238 14.86 18.43 7.27
CA TYR A 238 14.31 17.13 6.93
C TYR A 238 12.95 16.91 7.60
N ASP A 239 12.06 16.15 6.96
CA ASP A 239 10.77 15.74 7.52
C ASP A 239 10.58 14.22 7.46
N ASP A 240 9.39 13.73 7.78
CA ASP A 240 9.08 12.29 7.83
C ASP A 240 8.80 11.64 6.46
N ASP A 241 8.93 12.39 5.35
CA ASP A 241 9.05 11.84 3.99
C ASP A 241 10.53 11.58 3.60
N ASP A 242 11.48 12.15 4.33
CA ASP A 242 12.91 11.85 4.12
C ASP A 242 13.29 10.46 4.65
N PHE A 243 13.91 9.63 3.81
CA PHE A 243 14.43 8.29 4.20
C PHE A 243 15.34 8.27 5.43
N CYS A 244 15.97 9.40 5.75
CA CYS A 244 16.91 9.53 6.85
C CYS A 244 16.23 9.80 8.19
N LEU A 245 14.95 10.18 8.20
CA LEU A 245 14.16 10.45 9.40
C LEU A 245 13.12 9.34 9.60
N ARG A 246 12.96 8.89 10.84
CA ARG A 246 11.99 7.86 11.20
C ARG A 246 11.15 8.32 12.37
N PHE A 247 9.85 8.36 12.18
CA PHE A 247 8.87 8.49 13.23
C PHE A 247 8.43 7.09 13.71
N LYS A 248 8.62 6.79 15.00
CA LYS A 248 8.21 5.53 15.62
C LYS A 248 7.26 5.81 16.77
N TRP A 249 6.04 5.29 16.70
CA TRP A 249 5.08 5.40 17.79
C TRP A 249 4.97 4.07 18.56
N ALA A 250 4.92 4.15 19.89
CA ALA A 250 4.73 2.98 20.75
C ALA A 250 3.93 3.30 22.01
N ARG A 251 3.22 2.28 22.51
CA ARG A 251 2.60 2.26 23.85
C ARG A 251 3.47 1.46 24.81
N SER A 252 3.42 1.79 26.10
CA SER A 252 4.09 0.98 27.14
C SER A 252 3.52 -0.43 27.26
N SER A 253 2.24 -0.63 26.89
CA SER A 253 1.59 -1.93 26.76
C SER A 253 0.41 -1.83 25.77
N LYS A 254 -0.14 -2.96 25.30
CA LYS A 254 -1.15 -3.02 24.21
C LYS A 254 -2.37 -2.11 24.42
N LEU A 255 -2.81 -1.93 25.66
CA LEU A 255 -3.99 -1.13 26.02
C LEU A 255 -3.64 0.12 26.85
N SER A 256 -2.36 0.42 27.03
CA SER A 256 -1.94 1.59 27.79
C SER A 256 -2.38 2.88 27.11
N PRO A 257 -3.05 3.82 27.80
CA PRO A 257 -3.36 5.13 27.25
C PRO A 257 -2.11 6.05 27.19
N LEU A 258 -0.99 5.63 27.78
CA LEU A 258 0.31 6.31 27.67
C LEU A 258 1.03 5.85 26.40
N SER A 259 1.42 6.81 25.56
CA SER A 259 2.23 6.56 24.38
C SER A 259 3.39 7.53 24.24
N HIS A 260 4.34 7.18 23.38
CA HIS A 260 5.49 8.00 23.08
C HIS A 260 5.84 7.89 21.60
N ALA A 261 6.44 8.96 21.09
CA ALA A 261 6.98 9.05 19.75
C ALA A 261 8.49 9.15 19.84
N THR A 262 9.20 8.24 19.19
CA THR A 262 10.65 8.27 19.04
C THR A 262 10.97 8.73 17.63
N ILE A 263 11.67 9.85 17.52
CA ILE A 263 12.23 10.38 16.29
C ILE A 263 13.67 9.90 16.20
N GLU A 264 14.02 9.23 15.10
CA GLU A 264 15.39 8.82 14.79
C GLU A 264 15.83 9.47 13.49
N TRP A 265 16.89 10.27 13.55
CA TRP A 265 17.51 10.87 12.38
C TRP A 265 18.89 10.25 12.17
N ARG A 266 19.07 9.57 11.03
CA ARG A 266 20.38 9.15 10.56
C ARG A 266 21.00 10.27 9.76
N VAL A 267 21.95 11.00 10.34
CA VAL A 267 22.55 12.20 9.74
C VAL A 267 23.08 11.87 8.33
N PRO A 268 22.52 12.43 7.25
CA PRO A 268 22.97 12.16 5.89
C PRO A 268 24.40 12.62 5.63
N GLU A 269 25.06 12.02 4.64
CA GLU A 269 26.38 12.46 4.22
C GLU A 269 26.36 13.86 3.58
N SER A 270 25.23 14.23 2.99
CA SER A 270 24.94 15.56 2.45
C SER A 270 24.54 16.59 3.50
N ALA A 271 24.37 16.20 4.78
CA ALA A 271 23.98 17.14 5.82
C ALA A 271 25.00 18.26 5.96
N VAL A 272 24.48 19.49 6.05
CA VAL A 272 25.29 20.69 6.33
C VAL A 272 25.76 20.62 7.78
N LEU A 273 26.97 21.08 8.06
CA LEU A 273 27.46 21.17 9.43
C LEU A 273 26.76 22.33 10.13
N GLY A 274 26.27 22.14 11.35
CA GLY A 274 25.47 23.15 12.02
C GLY A 274 24.82 22.68 13.31
N VAL A 275 23.96 23.54 13.84
CA VAL A 275 23.16 23.27 15.04
C VAL A 275 21.77 22.84 14.61
N TYR A 276 21.32 21.71 15.13
CA TYR A 276 20.06 21.08 14.78
C TYR A 276 19.19 20.88 16.02
N ARG A 277 17.88 20.72 15.82
CA ARG A 277 16.94 20.18 16.80
C ARG A 277 15.92 19.28 16.11
N MET A 278 15.26 18.43 16.89
CA MET A 278 14.11 17.64 16.41
C MET A 278 12.83 18.21 16.99
N THR A 279 11.81 18.33 16.14
CA THR A 279 10.48 18.79 16.55
C THR A 279 9.45 17.73 16.20
N HIS A 280 8.61 17.37 17.17
CA HIS A 280 7.50 16.44 17.03
C HIS A 280 6.17 17.20 16.98
N PHE A 281 5.27 16.75 16.10
CA PHE A 281 3.89 17.21 16.04
C PHE A 281 2.95 16.03 16.26
N GLY A 282 1.84 16.26 16.95
CA GLY A 282 0.85 15.22 17.19
C GLY A 282 -0.50 15.78 17.57
N ALA A 283 -1.49 14.90 17.64
CA ALA A 283 -2.86 15.23 18.02
C ALA A 283 -3.32 14.28 19.13
N SER A 284 -3.69 14.83 20.27
CA SER A 284 -4.16 14.07 21.43
C SER A 284 -5.67 14.05 21.52
N LYS A 285 -6.24 12.92 21.91
CA LYS A 285 -7.68 12.78 22.15
C LYS A 285 -7.96 12.66 23.64
N ASN A 286 -8.76 13.58 24.16
CA ASN A 286 -9.20 13.53 25.55
C ASN A 286 -10.44 12.63 25.74
N ILE A 287 -10.89 12.47 26.99
CA ILE A 287 -12.00 11.58 27.34
C ILE A 287 -13.36 12.03 26.76
N PHE A 288 -13.49 13.32 26.43
CA PHE A 288 -14.66 13.89 25.77
C PHE A 288 -14.61 13.74 24.24
N GLY A 289 -13.54 13.14 23.72
CA GLY A 289 -13.35 12.87 22.30
C GLY A 289 -12.80 14.05 21.49
N SER A 290 -12.56 15.22 22.11
CA SER A 290 -11.99 16.36 21.39
C SER A 290 -10.51 16.15 21.10
N ILE A 291 -10.10 16.49 19.88
CA ILE A 291 -8.72 16.40 19.41
C ILE A 291 -8.00 17.74 19.64
N ARG A 292 -6.78 17.68 20.18
CA ARG A 292 -5.91 18.85 20.39
C ARG A 292 -4.52 18.59 19.84
N HIS A 293 -4.10 19.43 18.91
CA HIS A 293 -2.73 19.42 18.37
C HIS A 293 -1.73 19.93 19.41
N PHE A 294 -0.54 19.35 19.38
CA PHE A 294 0.58 19.74 20.22
C PHE A 294 1.88 19.68 19.42
N THR A 295 2.89 20.37 19.93
CA THR A 295 4.24 20.34 19.39
C THR A 295 5.24 20.27 20.54
N GLY A 296 6.39 19.66 20.29
CA GLY A 296 7.49 19.57 21.23
C GLY A 296 8.82 19.58 20.50
N SER A 297 9.82 20.25 21.04
CA SER A 297 11.16 20.31 20.46
C SER A 297 12.21 19.76 21.43
N SER A 298 13.21 19.05 20.88
CA SER A 298 14.38 18.59 21.62
C SER A 298 15.30 19.74 22.02
N SER A 299 16.26 19.44 22.91
CA SER A 299 17.44 20.29 23.03
C SER A 299 18.19 20.37 21.70
N ALA A 300 18.91 21.47 21.50
CA ALA A 300 19.76 21.65 20.32
C ALA A 300 21.03 20.78 20.42
N PHE A 301 21.50 20.28 19.29
CA PHE A 301 22.72 19.47 19.15
C PHE A 301 23.52 19.86 17.91
N ILE A 302 24.80 19.51 17.88
CA ILE A 302 25.71 19.90 16.79
C ILE A 302 25.92 18.71 15.84
N VAL A 303 25.97 18.99 14.54
CA VAL A 303 26.50 18.09 13.52
C VAL A 303 27.83 18.66 13.00
N ALA A 304 28.93 17.93 13.18
CA ALA A 304 30.30 18.34 12.84
C ALA A 304 31.09 17.24 12.11
#